data_AF-A0A804JVU0-F1
#
_entry.id   AF-A0A804JVU0-F1
#
_cell.length_a   1.000
_cell.length_b   1.000
_cell.length_c   1.000
_cell.angle_alpha   90.00
_cell.angle_beta   90.00
_cell.angle_gamma   90.00
#
_symmetry.space_group_name_H-M   'P 1'
#
loop_
_entity.id
_entity.type
_entity.pdbx_description
1 polymer ?
#
loop_
_entity_poly.entity_id
_entity_poly.type
_entity_poly.pdbx_seq_one_letter_code
_entity_poly.pdbx_strand_id
1 'polypeptide(L)'
;MKFMLTALKIFYVLDPNLQPIPDPTDDDTNEIKAEQKKRNEDEVMCRGHILNALSDRLYDLYTVEPSAKAIWNALEFKYHAEEEGTKKFLISKYFDYKFVDGKPILAQVHELQVIVNQLKAEKIELPEPFQVGAVIAKLPSSWKGYRKKILYDSKDITLEEIQKHLRIEEESRMRDKSENSLCNIKANVVNQPKNSNKSKQNKVNHFGPQKGSKKI
;
A
#
# COMPACT_ATOMS: atom_id res chain seq x y z
N MET A 1 1.27 6.91 28.29
CA MET A 1 1.58 6.17 29.54
C MET A 1 2.97 6.46 30.07
N LYS A 2 4.07 6.20 29.34
CA LYS A 2 5.46 6.48 29.79
C LYS A 2 5.62 7.89 30.40
N PHE A 3 5.19 8.93 29.68
CA PHE A 3 5.22 10.33 30.15
C PHE A 3 4.55 10.53 31.53
N MET A 4 3.35 9.96 31.74
CA MET A 4 2.60 10.12 32.99
C MET A 4 3.31 9.46 34.16
N LEU A 5 3.79 8.22 34.00
CA LEU A 5 4.54 7.49 35.04
C LEU A 5 5.85 8.20 35.38
N THR A 6 6.51 8.81 34.40
CA THR A 6 7.72 9.63 34.61
C THR A 6 7.40 10.89 35.39
N ALA A 7 6.30 11.59 35.07
CA ALA A 7 5.86 12.78 35.79
C ALA A 7 5.53 12.49 37.27
N LEU A 8 4.96 11.30 37.54
CA LEU A 8 4.70 10.79 38.89
C LEU A 8 5.94 10.23 39.59
N LYS A 9 7.10 10.19 38.93
CA LYS A 9 8.37 9.64 39.43
C LYS A 9 8.32 8.15 39.81
N ILE A 10 7.37 7.40 39.26
CA ILE A 10 7.20 5.94 39.51
C ILE A 10 7.60 5.08 38.30
N PHE A 11 8.03 5.68 37.19
CA PHE A 11 8.43 4.93 35.98
C PHE A 11 9.58 3.95 36.23
N TYR A 12 10.45 4.22 37.22
CA TYR A 12 11.57 3.35 37.57
C TYR A 12 11.13 1.95 38.04
N VAL A 13 9.88 1.80 38.51
CA VAL A 13 9.28 0.51 38.89
C VAL A 13 9.32 -0.50 37.72
N LEU A 14 9.26 0.00 36.49
CA LEU A 14 9.27 -0.82 35.28
C LEU A 14 10.69 -1.18 34.80
N ASP A 15 11.74 -0.71 35.47
CA ASP A 15 13.12 -0.94 35.04
C ASP A 15 13.45 -2.45 35.05
N PRO A 16 13.93 -3.02 33.93
CA PRO A 16 14.35 -4.42 33.85
C PRO A 16 15.40 -4.78 34.92
N ASN A 17 16.27 -3.84 35.31
CA ASN A 17 17.37 -4.04 36.25
C ASN A 17 17.02 -3.73 37.71
N LEU A 18 15.76 -3.37 38.00
CA LEU A 18 15.33 -3.08 39.36
C LEU A 18 15.43 -4.35 40.22
N GLN A 19 16.25 -4.29 41.28
CA GLN A 19 16.40 -5.40 42.22
C GLN A 19 15.06 -5.70 42.91
N PRO A 20 14.74 -6.93 43.32
CA PRO A 20 13.52 -7.24 44.10
C PRO A 20 13.44 -6.43 45.40
N ILE A 21 12.23 -6.26 45.96
CA ILE A 21 12.07 -5.69 47.30
C ILE A 21 12.64 -6.72 48.28
N PRO A 22 13.65 -6.38 49.11
CA PRO A 22 14.14 -7.30 50.13
C PRO A 22 13.01 -7.63 51.11
N ASP A 23 12.94 -8.89 51.57
CA ASP A 23 12.04 -9.24 52.66
C ASP A 23 12.41 -8.44 53.91
N PRO A 24 11.43 -7.91 54.66
CA PRO A 24 11.71 -7.13 55.85
C PRO A 24 12.39 -7.99 56.91
N THR A 25 13.59 -7.59 57.34
CA THR A 25 14.31 -8.21 58.45
C THR A 25 14.14 -7.40 59.73
N ASP A 26 14.10 -8.07 60.89
CA ASP A 26 13.94 -7.39 62.18
C ASP A 26 15.10 -6.41 62.46
N ASP A 27 16.29 -6.70 61.94
CA ASP A 27 17.51 -5.88 62.02
C ASP A 27 17.58 -4.72 61.00
N ASP A 28 16.58 -4.56 60.13
CA ASP A 28 16.61 -3.50 59.11
C ASP A 28 16.50 -2.12 59.76
N THR A 29 17.39 -1.20 59.36
CA THR A 29 17.33 0.22 59.74
C THR A 29 15.98 0.83 59.34
N ASN A 30 15.49 1.80 60.11
CA ASN A 30 14.27 2.54 59.80
C ASN A 30 14.24 3.13 58.37
N GLU A 31 15.40 3.50 57.83
CA GLU A 31 15.56 3.98 56.45
C GLU A 31 15.25 2.91 55.40
N ILE A 32 15.70 1.66 55.64
CA ILE A 32 15.45 0.52 54.75
C ILE A 32 13.95 0.17 54.74
N LYS A 33 13.33 0.16 55.92
CA LYS A 33 11.88 -0.07 56.07
C LYS A 33 11.05 1.02 55.38
N ALA A 34 11.49 2.28 55.45
CA ALA A 34 10.83 3.39 54.76
C ALA A 34 10.93 3.29 53.23
N GLU A 35 12.10 2.90 52.71
CA GLU A 35 12.30 2.73 51.27
C GLU A 35 11.51 1.52 50.73
N GLN A 36 11.48 0.39 51.46
CA GLN A 36 10.62 -0.76 51.13
C GLN A 36 9.14 -0.37 51.07
N LYS A 37 8.66 0.38 52.06
CA LYS A 37 7.27 0.86 52.11
C LYS A 37 6.94 1.75 50.91
N LYS A 38 7.77 2.75 50.65
CA LYS A 38 7.62 3.65 49.51
C LYS A 38 7.59 2.89 48.19
N ARG A 39 8.47 1.89 48.04
CA ARG A 39 8.53 1.07 46.84
C ARG A 39 7.27 0.20 46.64
N ASN A 40 6.71 -0.34 47.72
CA ASN A 40 5.43 -1.05 47.66
C ASN A 40 4.29 -0.11 47.23
N GLU A 41 4.27 1.13 47.74
CA GLU A 41 3.28 2.14 47.35
C GLU A 41 3.43 2.53 45.86
N ASP A 42 4.67 2.75 45.39
CA ASP A 42 4.97 3.06 44.00
C ASP A 42 4.59 1.90 43.06
N GLU A 43 4.79 0.65 43.47
CA GLU A 43 4.37 -0.55 42.72
C GLU A 43 2.85 -0.58 42.53
N VAL A 44 2.10 -0.39 43.62
CA VAL A 44 0.62 -0.36 43.58
C VAL A 44 0.12 0.79 42.72
N MET A 45 0.71 1.98 42.86
CA MET A 45 0.35 3.15 42.07
C MET A 45 0.65 2.96 40.59
N CYS A 46 1.83 2.44 40.25
CA CYS A 46 2.25 2.18 38.88
C CYS A 46 1.31 1.16 38.22
N ARG A 47 1.05 0.04 38.91
CA ARG A 47 0.12 -0.99 38.46
C ARG A 47 -1.28 -0.44 38.22
N GLY A 48 -1.79 0.34 39.17
CA GLY A 48 -3.10 0.98 39.08
C GLY A 48 -3.22 1.92 37.88
N HIS A 49 -2.20 2.76 37.64
CA HIS A 49 -2.20 3.67 36.48
C HIS A 49 -2.13 2.95 35.14
N ILE A 50 -1.33 1.87 35.05
CA ILE A 50 -1.27 1.06 33.82
C ILE A 50 -2.65 0.47 33.55
N LEU A 51 -3.24 -0.21 34.53
CA LEU A 51 -4.55 -0.84 34.40
C LEU A 51 -5.66 0.16 34.05
N ASN A 52 -5.71 1.32 34.72
CA ASN A 52 -6.74 2.33 34.49
C ASN A 52 -6.71 2.96 33.10
N ALA A 53 -5.59 2.85 32.39
CA ALA A 53 -5.45 3.36 31.03
C ALA A 53 -5.65 2.27 29.96
N LEU A 54 -5.93 1.03 30.37
CA LEU A 54 -6.40 -0.02 29.48
C LEU A 54 -7.91 0.12 29.22
N SER A 55 -8.38 -0.41 28.10
CA SER A 55 -9.82 -0.61 27.89
C SER A 55 -10.33 -1.75 28.77
N ASP A 56 -11.63 -1.80 29.06
CA ASP A 56 -12.25 -2.81 29.94
C ASP A 56 -11.82 -4.24 29.59
N ARG A 57 -11.82 -4.60 28.30
CA ARG A 57 -11.39 -5.92 27.83
C ARG A 57 -9.93 -6.24 28.16
N LEU A 58 -9.05 -5.24 28.06
CA LEU A 58 -7.62 -5.41 28.37
C LEU A 58 -7.39 -5.37 29.88
N TYR A 59 -8.15 -4.56 30.62
CA TYR A 59 -8.13 -4.53 32.07
C TYR A 59 -8.41 -5.92 32.65
N ASP A 60 -9.51 -6.56 32.22
CA ASP A 60 -9.91 -7.89 32.72
C ASP A 60 -8.85 -8.95 32.42
N LEU A 61 -8.17 -8.83 31.27
CA LEU A 61 -7.13 -9.78 30.85
C LEU A 61 -5.83 -9.63 31.68
N TYR A 62 -5.46 -8.39 32.03
CA TYR A 62 -4.17 -8.09 32.67
C TYR A 62 -4.27 -7.86 34.17
N THR A 63 -5.47 -7.77 34.76
CA THR A 63 -5.64 -7.62 36.21
C THR A 63 -5.17 -8.84 37.01
N VAL A 64 -5.00 -10.00 36.36
CA VAL A 64 -4.45 -11.22 36.97
C VAL A 64 -2.93 -11.15 37.14
N GLU A 65 -2.25 -10.26 36.43
CA GLU A 65 -0.79 -10.15 36.49
C GLU A 65 -0.36 -9.54 37.83
N PRO A 66 0.68 -10.11 38.49
CA PRO A 66 1.00 -9.81 39.88
C PRO A 66 1.71 -8.45 40.06
N SER A 67 2.31 -7.89 39.01
CA SER A 67 3.11 -6.66 39.10
C SER A 67 2.87 -5.72 37.92
N ALA A 68 3.15 -4.43 38.14
CA ALA A 68 3.15 -3.41 37.10
C ALA A 68 4.09 -3.79 35.94
N LYS A 69 5.25 -4.35 36.29
CA LYS A 69 6.27 -4.81 35.33
C LYS A 69 5.78 -6.00 34.49
N ALA A 70 5.09 -6.96 35.10
CA ALA A 70 4.53 -8.10 34.37
C ALA A 70 3.49 -7.64 33.33
N ILE A 71 2.57 -6.75 33.73
CA ILE A 71 1.59 -6.14 32.80
C ILE A 71 2.32 -5.39 31.69
N TRP A 72 3.29 -4.54 32.05
CA TRP A 72 4.03 -3.74 31.08
C TRP A 72 4.75 -4.62 30.05
N ASN A 73 5.46 -5.65 30.49
CA ASN A 73 6.19 -6.57 29.61
C ASN A 73 5.23 -7.37 28.70
N ALA A 74 4.10 -7.82 29.23
CA ALA A 74 3.12 -8.57 28.46
C ALA A 74 2.45 -7.69 27.38
N LEU A 75 2.16 -6.43 27.70
CA LEU A 75 1.70 -5.44 26.73
C LEU A 75 2.78 -5.16 25.68
N GLU A 76 4.01 -4.89 26.10
CA GLU A 76 5.12 -4.61 25.20
C GLU A 76 5.35 -5.78 24.24
N PHE A 77 5.38 -7.02 24.75
CA PHE A 77 5.52 -8.22 23.91
C PHE A 77 4.38 -8.35 22.87
N LYS A 78 3.12 -8.22 23.32
CA LYS A 78 1.95 -8.38 22.46
C LYS A 78 1.90 -7.33 21.35
N TYR A 79 2.12 -6.07 21.70
CA TYR A 79 1.99 -4.96 20.76
C TYR A 79 3.25 -4.72 19.93
N HIS A 80 4.43 -5.12 20.41
CA HIS A 80 5.65 -5.12 19.58
C HIS A 80 5.56 -6.17 18.46
N ALA A 81 4.98 -7.35 18.71
CA ALA A 81 4.74 -8.34 17.67
C ALA A 81 3.70 -7.87 16.64
N GLU A 82 2.67 -7.13 17.06
CA GLU A 82 1.68 -6.52 16.18
C GLU A 82 2.29 -5.37 15.34
N GLU A 83 3.20 -4.57 15.92
CA GLU A 83 3.97 -3.55 15.20
C GLU A 83 4.85 -4.21 14.10
N GLU A 84 5.54 -5.31 14.41
CA GLU A 84 6.28 -6.08 13.39
C GLU A 84 5.36 -6.66 12.30
N GLY A 85 4.18 -7.14 12.68
CA GLY A 85 3.16 -7.60 11.73
C GLY A 85 2.69 -6.48 10.79
N THR A 86 2.49 -5.29 11.35
CA THR A 86 2.08 -4.08 10.62
C THR A 86 3.17 -3.62 9.64
N LYS A 87 4.43 -3.64 10.07
CA LYS A 87 5.59 -3.35 9.21
C LYS A 87 5.69 -4.33 8.04
N LYS A 88 5.64 -5.64 8.31
CA LYS A 88 5.68 -6.68 7.27
C LYS A 88 4.52 -6.52 6.27
N PHE A 89 3.32 -6.22 6.77
CA PHE A 89 2.15 -5.97 5.94
C PHE A 89 2.32 -4.74 5.02
N LEU A 90 2.78 -3.60 5.55
CA LEU A 90 3.02 -2.40 4.76
C LEU A 90 4.11 -2.61 3.70
N ILE A 91 5.19 -3.33 4.03
CA ILE A 91 6.24 -3.70 3.09
C ILE A 91 5.65 -4.57 1.96
N SER A 92 4.88 -5.61 2.29
CA SER A 92 4.22 -6.46 1.29
C SER A 92 3.30 -5.62 0.39
N LYS A 93 2.43 -4.80 1.00
CA LYS A 93 1.52 -3.90 0.29
C LYS A 93 2.25 -2.99 -0.69
N TYR A 94 3.41 -2.44 -0.29
CA TYR A 94 4.25 -1.62 -1.18
C TYR A 94 4.77 -2.42 -2.38
N PHE A 95 5.27 -3.63 -2.18
CA PHE A 95 5.76 -4.48 -3.28
C PHE A 95 4.63 -4.95 -4.19
N ASP A 96 3.49 -5.35 -3.63
CA ASP A 96 2.35 -5.90 -4.34
C ASP A 96 1.55 -4.84 -5.11
N TYR A 97 1.65 -3.56 -4.73
CA TYR A 97 0.98 -2.47 -5.43
C TYR A 97 1.46 -2.37 -6.88
N LYS A 98 0.54 -2.44 -7.84
CA LYS A 98 0.83 -2.39 -9.28
C LYS A 98 -0.10 -1.38 -9.94
N PHE A 99 0.42 -0.63 -10.92
CA PHE A 99 -0.44 0.28 -11.66
C PHE A 99 -1.25 -0.51 -12.68
N VAL A 100 -2.50 -0.10 -12.87
CA VAL A 100 -3.47 -0.73 -13.74
C VAL A 100 -3.82 0.22 -14.87
N ASP A 101 -4.01 -0.35 -16.06
CA ASP A 101 -4.49 0.39 -17.22
C ASP A 101 -5.90 0.95 -16.99
N GLY A 102 -6.18 2.14 -17.52
CA GLY A 102 -7.51 2.78 -17.44
C GLY A 102 -7.74 3.64 -16.19
N LYS A 103 -6.85 3.61 -15.21
CA LYS A 103 -6.83 4.59 -14.10
C LYS A 103 -5.80 5.71 -14.38
N PRO A 104 -6.06 6.96 -13.95
CA PRO A 104 -5.09 8.03 -14.05
C PRO A 104 -3.77 7.66 -13.35
N ILE A 105 -2.65 7.78 -14.04
CA ILE A 105 -1.34 7.38 -13.49
C ILE A 105 -0.97 8.22 -12.27
N LEU A 106 -1.24 9.52 -12.26
CA LEU A 106 -0.93 10.38 -11.12
C LEU A 106 -1.68 9.97 -9.85
N ALA A 107 -2.96 9.57 -9.96
CA ALA A 107 -3.70 9.07 -8.81
C ALA A 107 -3.03 7.82 -8.22
N GLN A 108 -2.57 6.91 -9.10
CA GLN A 108 -1.89 5.70 -8.68
C GLN A 108 -0.51 5.96 -8.06
N VAL A 109 0.22 6.98 -8.52
CA VAL A 109 1.46 7.45 -7.90
C VAL A 109 1.20 8.00 -6.50
N HIS A 110 0.15 8.81 -6.33
CA HIS A 110 -0.22 9.34 -5.01
C HIS A 110 -0.63 8.24 -4.04
N GLU A 111 -1.41 7.25 -4.48
CA GLU A 111 -1.74 6.06 -3.68
C GLU A 111 -0.47 5.31 -3.24
N LEU A 112 0.53 5.17 -4.10
CA LEU A 112 1.83 4.60 -3.74
C LEU A 112 2.58 5.47 -2.71
N GLN A 113 2.57 6.80 -2.88
CA GLN A 113 3.18 7.72 -1.92
C GLN A 113 2.51 7.66 -0.54
N VAL A 114 1.20 7.42 -0.47
CA VAL A 114 0.51 7.19 0.80
C VAL A 114 1.09 5.97 1.51
N ILE A 115 1.39 4.88 0.79
CA ILE A 115 2.05 3.70 1.36
C ILE A 115 3.47 4.03 1.82
N VAL A 116 4.23 4.80 1.05
CA VAL A 116 5.57 5.28 1.44
C VAL A 116 5.51 6.10 2.74
N ASN A 117 4.53 6.98 2.88
CA ASN A 117 4.35 7.79 4.08
C ASN A 117 3.97 6.92 5.30
N GLN A 118 3.16 5.88 5.11
CA GLN A 118 2.86 4.89 6.15
C GLN A 118 4.13 4.14 6.58
N LEU A 119 4.98 3.72 5.63
CA LEU A 119 6.28 3.11 5.93
C LEU A 119 7.21 4.06 6.69
N LYS A 120 7.24 5.34 6.32
CA LYS A 120 8.01 6.37 7.01
C LYS A 120 7.55 6.55 8.46
N ALA A 121 6.25 6.50 8.73
CA ALA A 121 5.70 6.54 10.09
C ALA A 121 6.19 5.35 10.95
N GLU A 122 6.37 4.18 10.32
CA GLU A 122 6.98 2.98 10.92
C GLU A 122 8.52 2.99 10.95
N LYS A 123 9.15 4.15 10.70
CA LYS A 123 10.61 4.36 10.66
C LYS A 123 11.32 3.59 9.54
N ILE A 124 10.60 3.22 8.47
CA ILE A 124 11.15 2.63 7.26
C ILE A 124 11.25 3.73 6.20
N GLU A 125 12.41 4.35 6.09
CA GLU A 125 12.65 5.40 5.10
C GLU A 125 13.11 4.81 3.76
N LEU A 126 12.41 5.16 2.69
CA LEU A 126 12.76 4.76 1.32
C LEU A 126 13.48 5.90 0.61
N PRO A 127 14.72 5.71 0.14
CA PRO A 127 15.44 6.72 -0.63
C PRO A 127 14.66 7.15 -1.89
N GLU A 128 14.75 8.42 -2.26
CA GLU A 128 14.04 8.95 -3.43
C GLU A 128 14.33 8.17 -4.74
N PRO A 129 15.58 7.80 -5.08
CA PRO A 129 15.86 7.01 -6.29
C PRO A 129 15.14 5.65 -6.29
N PHE A 130 14.96 5.04 -5.11
CA PHE A 130 14.22 3.79 -4.97
C PHE A 130 12.73 3.98 -5.24
N GLN A 131 12.16 5.09 -4.77
CA GLN A 131 10.76 5.43 -5.05
C GLN A 131 10.53 5.69 -6.54
N VAL A 132 11.42 6.43 -7.20
CA VAL A 132 11.37 6.69 -8.65
C VAL A 132 11.47 5.37 -9.42
N GLY A 133 12.43 4.52 -9.06
CA GLY A 133 12.59 3.18 -9.64
C GLY A 133 11.34 2.31 -9.45
N ALA A 134 10.70 2.38 -8.28
CA ALA A 134 9.46 1.66 -8.01
C ALA A 134 8.29 2.15 -8.85
N VAL A 135 8.14 3.47 -9.03
CA VAL A 135 7.12 4.06 -9.93
C VAL A 135 7.32 3.52 -11.35
N ILE A 136 8.54 3.60 -11.89
CA ILE A 136 8.87 3.10 -13.23
C ILE A 136 8.60 1.59 -13.36
N ALA A 137 8.98 0.82 -12.35
CA ALA A 137 8.82 -0.62 -12.34
C ALA A 137 7.35 -1.06 -12.29
N LYS A 138 6.49 -0.27 -11.62
CA LYS A 138 5.06 -0.54 -11.42
C LYS A 138 4.17 -0.07 -12.57
N LEU A 139 4.71 0.68 -13.53
CA LEU A 139 3.97 1.10 -14.72
C LEU A 139 3.32 -0.09 -15.45
N PRO A 140 2.08 0.05 -15.97
CA PRO A 140 1.40 -1.04 -16.63
C PRO A 140 2.10 -1.46 -17.93
N SER A 141 1.80 -2.65 -18.44
CA SER A 141 2.41 -3.17 -19.67
C SER A 141 2.19 -2.29 -20.90
N SER A 142 1.09 -1.53 -20.95
CA SER A 142 0.84 -0.58 -22.03
C SER A 142 1.88 0.56 -22.06
N TRP A 143 2.59 0.81 -20.96
CA TRP A 143 3.65 1.82 -20.81
C TRP A 143 5.05 1.29 -21.09
N LYS A 144 5.20 0.04 -21.56
CA LYS A 144 6.51 -0.60 -21.80
C LYS A 144 7.48 0.23 -22.66
N GLY A 145 6.98 0.94 -23.68
CA GLY A 145 7.81 1.76 -24.56
C GLY A 145 8.41 2.95 -23.83
N TYR A 146 7.57 3.65 -23.06
CA TYR A 146 7.99 4.77 -22.23
C TYR A 146 8.94 4.33 -21.10
N ARG A 147 8.65 3.19 -20.44
CA ARG A 147 9.54 2.60 -19.44
C ARG A 147 10.94 2.36 -20.01
N LYS A 148 11.04 1.77 -21.21
CA LYS A 148 12.34 1.58 -21.88
C LYS A 148 13.03 2.91 -22.15
N LYS A 149 12.30 3.91 -22.65
CA LYS A 149 12.84 5.24 -22.94
C LYS A 149 13.47 5.89 -21.69
N ILE A 150 12.79 5.85 -20.55
CA ILE A 150 13.35 6.37 -19.29
C ILE A 150 14.57 5.58 -18.85
N LEU A 151 14.54 4.25 -18.94
CA LEU A 151 15.67 3.41 -18.50
C LEU A 151 16.94 3.60 -19.33
N TYR A 152 16.82 4.09 -20.57
CA TYR A 152 17.98 4.46 -21.40
C TYR A 152 18.44 5.91 -21.18
N ASP A 153 17.64 6.73 -20.51
CA ASP A 153 18.03 8.09 -20.15
C ASP A 153 19.03 7.99 -18.98
N SER A 154 20.22 8.55 -19.16
CA SER A 154 21.30 8.48 -18.16
C SER A 154 21.17 9.53 -17.07
N LYS A 155 20.09 10.31 -17.08
CA LYS A 155 19.84 11.37 -16.09
C LYS A 155 19.21 10.78 -14.84
N ASP A 156 19.70 11.22 -13.69
CA ASP A 156 18.99 11.01 -12.42
C ASP A 156 17.70 11.82 -12.46
N ILE A 157 16.57 11.11 -12.31
CA ILE A 157 15.23 11.70 -12.32
C ILE A 157 14.73 11.76 -10.89
N THR A 158 14.26 12.94 -10.48
CA THR A 158 13.63 13.17 -9.18
C THR A 158 12.17 12.72 -9.16
N LEU A 159 11.56 12.63 -7.98
CA LEU A 159 10.16 12.21 -7.85
C LEU A 159 9.18 13.20 -8.50
N GLU A 160 9.50 14.49 -8.47
CA GLU A 160 8.69 15.52 -9.13
C GLU A 160 8.81 15.45 -10.66
N GLU A 161 10.02 15.25 -11.17
CA GLU A 161 10.27 15.15 -12.61
C GLU A 161 9.59 13.92 -13.21
N ILE A 162 9.64 12.76 -12.57
CA ILE A 162 8.96 11.56 -13.06
C ILE A 162 7.44 11.78 -13.09
N GLN A 163 6.85 12.42 -12.07
CA GLN A 163 5.43 12.75 -12.05
C GLN A 163 5.05 13.68 -13.21
N LYS A 164 5.87 14.71 -13.47
CA LYS A 164 5.67 15.63 -14.60
C LYS A 164 5.74 14.90 -15.94
N HIS A 165 6.76 14.05 -16.14
CA HIS A 165 6.90 13.29 -17.38
C HIS A 165 5.75 12.30 -17.59
N LEU A 166 5.30 11.62 -16.52
CA LEU A 166 4.17 10.70 -16.58
C LEU A 166 2.88 11.43 -17.00
N ARG A 167 2.64 12.63 -16.47
CA ARG A 167 1.48 13.45 -16.86
C ARG A 167 1.50 13.80 -18.35
N ILE A 168 2.65 14.25 -18.88
CA ILE A 168 2.81 14.63 -20.29
C ILE A 168 2.59 13.41 -21.20
N GLU A 169 3.21 12.28 -20.85
CA GLU A 169 3.10 11.03 -21.59
C GLU A 169 1.66 10.49 -21.58
N GLU A 170 0.97 10.56 -20.43
CA GLU A 170 -0.44 10.14 -20.32
C GLU A 170 -1.33 10.95 -21.27
N GLU A 171 -1.16 12.27 -21.29
CA GLU A 171 -1.92 13.17 -22.16
C GLU A 171 -1.60 12.92 -23.65
N SER A 172 -0.34 12.66 -23.99
CA SER A 172 0.06 12.29 -25.35
C SER A 172 -0.64 11.01 -25.81
N ARG A 173 -0.69 9.99 -24.95
CA ARG A 173 -1.37 8.72 -25.24
C ARG A 173 -2.88 8.89 -25.43
N MET A 174 -3.50 9.83 -24.72
CA MET A 174 -4.93 10.12 -24.91
C MET A 174 -5.20 10.74 -26.29
N ARG A 175 -4.33 11.64 -26.75
CA ARG A 175 -4.40 12.25 -28.09
C ARG A 175 -4.19 11.21 -29.20
N ASP A 176 -3.16 10.36 -29.08
CA ASP A 176 -2.89 9.35 -30.10
C ASP A 176 -4.06 8.35 -30.25
N LYS A 177 -4.74 8.02 -29.15
CA LYS A 177 -5.95 7.18 -29.18
C LYS A 177 -7.13 7.86 -29.85
N SER A 178 -7.32 9.17 -29.65
CA SER A 178 -8.41 9.91 -30.30
C SER A 178 -8.14 10.08 -31.79
N GLU A 179 -6.91 10.37 -32.19
CA GLU A 179 -6.48 10.45 -33.59
C GLU A 179 -6.61 9.10 -34.30
N ASN A 180 -6.17 8.00 -33.66
CA ASN A 180 -6.33 6.66 -34.20
C ASN A 180 -7.81 6.25 -34.34
N SER A 181 -8.67 6.69 -33.41
CA SER A 181 -10.12 6.45 -33.53
C SER A 181 -10.72 7.23 -34.70
N LEU A 182 -10.28 8.47 -34.92
CA LEU A 182 -10.73 9.31 -36.03
C LEU A 182 -10.28 8.81 -37.41
N CYS A 183 -9.05 8.30 -37.54
CA CYS A 183 -8.56 7.77 -38.80
C CYS A 183 -9.20 6.41 -39.16
N ASN A 184 -9.49 5.56 -38.16
CA ASN A 184 -10.27 4.33 -38.37
C ASN A 184 -11.71 4.60 -38.84
N ILE A 185 -12.33 5.69 -38.36
CA ILE A 185 -13.66 6.11 -38.85
C ILE A 185 -13.57 6.61 -40.31
N LYS A 186 -12.53 7.39 -40.66
CA LYS A 186 -12.36 7.90 -42.04
C LYS A 186 -12.02 6.79 -43.05
N ALA A 187 -11.28 5.76 -42.64
CA ALA A 187 -10.95 4.62 -43.51
C ALA A 187 -12.18 3.77 -43.89
N ASN A 188 -13.23 3.76 -43.06
CA ASN A 188 -14.49 3.06 -43.35
C ASN A 188 -15.45 3.85 -44.27
N VAL A 189 -15.08 5.05 -44.74
CA VAL A 189 -15.91 5.91 -45.63
C VAL A 189 -15.41 5.89 -47.09
N VAL A 190 -14.68 4.86 -47.50
CA VAL A 190 -14.33 4.64 -48.92
C VAL A 190 -14.65 3.21 -49.30
N ASN A 191 -15.92 2.96 -49.65
CA ASN A 191 -16.37 2.01 -50.67
C ASN A 191 -17.91 2.03 -50.76
N GLN A 192 -18.47 3.10 -51.33
CA GLN A 192 -19.76 3.00 -52.01
C GLN A 192 -19.54 3.23 -53.51
N PRO A 193 -19.65 2.18 -54.36
CA PRO A 193 -19.74 2.40 -55.78
C PRO A 193 -21.13 2.99 -56.10
N LYS A 194 -21.13 4.20 -56.66
CA LYS A 194 -22.32 4.81 -57.28
C LYS A 194 -22.70 3.96 -58.51
N ASN A 195 -23.71 3.10 -58.38
CA ASN A 195 -24.34 2.46 -59.54
C ASN A 195 -25.75 3.02 -59.74
N SER A 196 -25.87 3.78 -60.83
CA SER A 196 -27.11 4.27 -61.41
C SER A 196 -27.87 3.10 -62.07
N ASN A 197 -29.01 2.74 -61.49
CA ASN A 197 -29.91 1.75 -62.07
C ASN A 197 -30.61 2.32 -63.32
N LYS A 198 -30.16 1.89 -64.51
CA LYS A 198 -30.97 1.90 -65.75
C LYS A 198 -31.69 0.56 -65.86
N SER A 199 -32.99 0.56 -65.60
CA SER A 199 -33.89 -0.59 -65.81
C SER A 199 -34.01 -0.91 -67.30
N LYS A 200 -33.71 -2.15 -67.71
CA LYS A 200 -34.14 -2.73 -68.99
C LYS A 200 -35.11 -3.87 -68.73
N GLN A 201 -36.34 -3.69 -69.22
CA GLN A 201 -37.40 -4.70 -69.27
C GLN A 201 -37.06 -5.83 -70.27
N ASN A 202 -37.45 -7.03 -69.85
CA ASN A 202 -37.38 -8.30 -70.57
C ASN A 202 -38.12 -8.32 -71.91
N LYS A 203 -37.59 -9.06 -72.90
CA LYS A 203 -38.38 -9.75 -73.93
C LYS A 203 -37.79 -11.13 -74.30
N VAL A 204 -38.52 -12.16 -73.85
CA VAL A 204 -39.02 -13.37 -74.56
C VAL A 204 -38.10 -14.29 -75.38
N ASN A 205 -37.96 -15.52 -74.86
CA ASN A 205 -37.86 -16.87 -75.45
C ASN A 205 -37.88 -17.08 -76.99
N HIS A 206 -36.97 -17.93 -77.51
CA HIS A 206 -37.32 -19.12 -78.31
C HIS A 206 -36.14 -20.11 -78.56
N PHE A 207 -36.39 -21.39 -78.25
CA PHE A 207 -36.06 -22.68 -78.92
C PHE A 207 -34.68 -23.01 -79.56
N GLY A 208 -34.04 -24.06 -78.97
CA GLY A 208 -33.24 -25.23 -79.45
C GLY A 208 -32.52 -25.30 -80.82
N PRO A 209 -31.90 -26.47 -81.21
CA PRO A 209 -31.80 -27.77 -80.51
C PRO A 209 -30.44 -28.56 -80.61
N GLN A 210 -30.37 -29.69 -79.86
CA GLN A 210 -29.63 -30.97 -80.12
C GLN A 210 -28.09 -30.96 -80.14
N LYS A 211 -27.30 -32.00 -79.78
CA LYS A 211 -27.35 -33.47 -79.52
C LYS A 211 -26.00 -33.77 -78.78
N GLY A 212 -25.72 -34.83 -78.03
CA GLY A 212 -26.37 -36.09 -77.66
C GLY A 212 -25.28 -37.00 -77.08
N SER A 213 -25.64 -38.01 -76.28
CA SER A 213 -24.78 -39.16 -76.00
C SER A 213 -25.61 -40.37 -75.60
N LYS A 214 -25.41 -41.45 -76.36
CA LYS A 214 -25.98 -42.79 -76.23
C LYS A 214 -25.25 -43.61 -75.15
N LYS A 215 -25.92 -44.74 -74.81
CA LYS A 215 -25.54 -45.97 -74.08
C LYS A 215 -26.19 -45.99 -72.69
N ILE A 216 -27.03 -46.95 -72.30
CA ILE A 216 -27.37 -48.31 -72.76
C ILE A 216 -28.89 -48.46 -72.70
#